data_AF-A0A5J5FBZ8-F1
#
_entry.id   AF-A0A5J5FBZ8-F1
#
_cell.length_a   1.000
_cell.length_b   1.000
_cell.length_c   1.000
_cell.angle_alpha   90.00
_cell.angle_beta   90.00
_cell.angle_gamma   90.00
#
_symmetry.space_group_name_H-M   'P 1'
#
loop_
_entity.id
_entity.type
_entity.pdbx_description
1 polymer ?
#
loop_
_entity_poly.entity_id
_entity_poly.type
_entity_poly.pdbx_seq_one_letter_code
_entity_poly.pdbx_strand_id
1 'polypeptide(L)' 'MLVELEKNYTWLYEVNSQYLRMSLRFLDNAFKKTLMYKTYKYGKNVVRMGRFDPSSKICSRCGNIKHDLKLSDRAYHCDV' A
#
# COMPACT_ATOMS: atom_id res chain seq x y z
N MET A 1 6.11 5.31 -23.29
CA MET A 1 5.86 4.04 -22.58
C MET A 1 4.38 3.69 -22.36
N LEU A 2 3.49 4.52 -21.77
CA LEU A 2 2.02 4.27 -21.83
C LEU A 2 1.37 4.88 -23.09
N VAL A 3 1.77 6.10 -23.43
CA VAL A 3 1.25 6.87 -24.58
C VAL A 3 1.50 6.18 -25.93
N GLU A 4 2.55 5.37 -26.05
CA GLU A 4 2.84 4.60 -27.27
C GLU A 4 2.02 3.31 -27.36
N LEU A 5 1.69 2.68 -26.22
CA LEU A 5 0.84 1.49 -26.18
C LEU A 5 -0.62 1.85 -26.49
N GLU A 6 -1.09 3.00 -26.00
CA GLU A 6 -2.44 3.52 -26.27
C GLU A 6 -2.70 3.83 -27.75
N LYS A 7 -1.64 4.15 -28.52
CA LYS A 7 -1.74 4.38 -29.98
C LYS A 7 -1.93 3.10 -30.78
N ASN A 8 -1.35 1.99 -30.33
CA ASN A 8 -1.41 0.71 -31.03
C ASN A 8 -2.62 -0.15 -30.61
N TYR A 9 -3.23 0.15 -29.46
CA TYR A 9 -4.36 -0.60 -28.91
C TYR A 9 -5.45 0.37 -28.43
N THR A 10 -6.27 0.86 -29.37
CA THR A 10 -7.31 1.87 -29.12
C THR A 10 -8.36 1.44 -28.08
N TRP A 11 -8.63 0.14 -27.96
CA TRP A 11 -9.53 -0.42 -26.93
C TRP A 11 -9.04 -0.17 -25.49
N LEU A 12 -7.76 0.13 -25.27
CA LEU A 12 -7.25 0.51 -23.95
C LEU A 12 -7.86 1.84 -23.46
N TYR A 13 -8.33 2.72 -24.36
CA TYR A 13 -9.10 3.92 -23.99
C TYR A 13 -10.49 3.58 -23.45
N GLU A 14 -11.15 2.57 -24.02
CA GLU A 14 -12.47 2.10 -23.55
C GLU A 14 -12.36 1.42 -22.19
N VAL A 15 -11.26 0.71 -21.96
CA VAL A 15 -10.93 0.06 -20.68
C VAL A 15 -10.24 1.04 -19.72
N ASN A 16 -10.12 2.34 -20.04
CA ASN A 16 -9.38 3.31 -19.24
C ASN A 16 -10.07 3.69 -17.92
N SER A 17 -9.95 2.73 -17.03
CA SER A 17 -9.44 2.80 -15.67
C SER A 17 -10.30 3.46 -14.61
N GLN A 18 -11.39 4.17 -14.92
CA GLN A 18 -12.25 4.74 -13.87
C GLN A 18 -13.02 3.66 -13.10
N TYR A 19 -13.68 2.72 -13.79
CA TYR A 19 -14.37 1.62 -13.13
C TYR A 19 -13.41 0.72 -12.34
N LEU A 20 -12.26 0.39 -12.92
CA LEU A 20 -11.24 -0.43 -12.24
C LEU A 20 -10.66 0.28 -11.00
N ARG A 21 -10.36 1.59 -11.08
CA ARG A 21 -9.94 2.40 -9.93
C ARG A 21 -11.02 2.45 -8.85
N MET A 22 -12.28 2.58 -9.26
CA MET A 22 -13.41 2.56 -8.33
C MET A 22 -13.56 1.19 -7.65
N SER A 23 -13.45 0.09 -8.39
CA SER A 23 -13.46 -1.26 -7.82
C SER A 23 -12.35 -1.45 -6.78
N LEU A 24 -11.12 -1.03 -7.09
CA LEU A 24 -10.00 -1.06 -6.13
C LEU A 24 -10.31 -0.22 -4.88
N ARG A 25 -10.91 0.97 -5.06
CA ARG A 25 -11.31 1.83 -3.94
C ARG A 25 -12.42 1.21 -3.08
N PHE A 26 -13.39 0.54 -3.71
CA PHE A 26 -14.46 -0.17 -2.99
C PHE A 26 -13.89 -1.33 -2.17
N LEU A 27 -12.96 -2.11 -2.74
CA LEU A 27 -12.28 -3.21 -2.04
C LEU A 27 -11.50 -2.70 -0.82
N ASP A 28 -10.69 -1.64 -0.98
CA ASP A 28 -9.95 -1.01 0.12
C ASP A 28 -10.88 -0.50 1.24
N ASN A 29 -11.99 0.14 0.87
CA ASN A 29 -12.99 0.59 1.84
C ASN A 29 -13.67 -0.57 2.58
N ALA A 30 -14.03 -1.63 1.87
CA ALA A 30 -14.67 -2.81 2.46
C ALA A 30 -13.73 -3.52 3.46
N PHE A 31 -12.44 -3.63 3.11
CA PHE A 31 -11.41 -4.15 3.99
C PHE A 31 -11.29 -3.31 5.27
N LYS A 32 -11.13 -1.99 5.12
CA LYS A 32 -11.02 -1.07 6.27
C LYS A 32 -12.24 -1.12 7.19
N LYS A 33 -13.46 -1.15 6.64
CA LYS A 33 -14.70 -1.25 7.42
C LYS A 33 -14.76 -2.55 8.21
N THR A 34 -14.46 -3.68 7.57
CA THR A 34 -14.46 -5.00 8.21
C THR A 34 -13.45 -5.05 9.36
N LEU A 35 -12.24 -4.53 9.14
CA LEU A 35 -11.20 -4.47 10.17
C LEU A 35 -11.63 -3.61 11.36
N MET A 36 -12.17 -2.42 11.12
CA MET A 36 -12.68 -1.53 12.17
C MET A 36 -13.83 -2.18 12.97
N TYR A 37 -14.78 -2.80 12.29
CA TYR A 37 -15.89 -3.51 12.94
C TYR A 37 -15.39 -4.63 13.86
N LYS A 38 -14.51 -5.49 13.35
CA LYS A 38 -13.97 -6.62 14.12
C LYS A 38 -13.16 -6.15 15.31
N THR A 39 -12.29 -5.17 15.12
CA THR A 39 -11.42 -4.64 16.19
C THR A 39 -12.23 -3.96 17.29
N TYR A 40 -13.23 -3.16 16.93
CA TYR A 40 -14.20 -2.62 17.89
C TYR A 40 -14.89 -3.73 18.68
N LYS A 41 -15.40 -4.77 18.01
CA LYS A 41 -16.08 -5.91 18.65
C LYS A 41 -15.21 -6.64 19.68
N TYR A 42 -13.91 -6.74 19.43
CA TYR A 42 -12.96 -7.45 20.30
C TYR A 42 -12.11 -6.53 21.20
N GLY A 43 -12.45 -5.24 21.28
CA GLY A 43 -11.72 -4.25 22.09
C GLY A 43 -10.24 -4.09 21.68
N LYS A 44 -9.95 -4.17 20.37
CA LYS A 44 -8.61 -4.00 19.81
C LYS A 44 -8.46 -2.61 19.18
N ASN A 45 -7.22 -2.13 19.11
CA ASN A 45 -6.90 -0.83 18.52
C ASN A 45 -6.48 -0.97 17.05
N VAL A 46 -6.87 0.00 16.23
CA VAL A 46 -6.43 0.14 14.83
C VAL A 46 -5.67 1.45 14.69
N VAL A 47 -4.43 1.36 14.21
CA VAL A 47 -3.59 2.53 13.91
C VAL A 47 -3.42 2.64 12.40
N ARG A 48 -3.61 3.86 11.86
CA ARG A 48 -3.39 4.14 10.44
C ARG A 48 -2.03 4.81 10.27
N MET A 49 -1.18 4.20 9.44
CA MET A 49 0.07 4.80 8.99
C MET A 49 -0.17 5.61 7.71
N GLY A 50 0.55 6.71 7.57
CA GLY A 50 0.62 7.55 6.38
C GLY A 50 1.30 6.85 5.21
N ARG A 51 1.07 7.36 3.99
CA ARG A 51 1.61 6.80 2.75
C ARG A 51 3.14 6.75 2.72
N PHE A 52 3.79 7.71 3.37
CA PHE A 52 5.25 7.87 3.37
C PHE A 52 5.89 7.47 4.70
N ASP A 53 5.14 6.80 5.59
CA ASP A 53 5.71 6.29 6.82
C ASP A 53 6.77 5.22 6.50
N PRO A 54 7.96 5.28 7.10
CA PRO A 54 9.05 4.34 6.82
C PRO A 54 8.86 2.99 7.52
N SER A 55 7.66 2.41 7.44
CA SER A 55 7.27 1.19 8.18
C SER A 55 8.18 -0.01 7.89
N SER A 56 8.73 -0.13 6.68
CA SER A 56 9.69 -1.17 6.32
C SER A 56 11.15 -0.82 6.64
N LYS A 57 11.44 0.44 6.95
CA LYS A 57 12.80 0.96 7.19
C LYS A 57 13.08 1.23 8.67
N ILE A 58 12.05 1.34 9.51
CA ILE A 58 12.17 1.55 10.96
C ILE A 58 12.48 0.23 11.66
N CYS A 59 13.51 0.23 12.52
CA CYS A 59 13.76 -0.88 13.44
C CYS A 59 12.69 -0.94 14.53
N SER A 60 12.08 -2.11 14.75
CA SER A 60 11.08 -2.34 15.80
C SER A 60 11.63 -2.27 17.23
N ARG A 61 12.96 -2.34 17.42
CA ARG A 61 13.61 -2.31 18.73
C ARG A 61 14.10 -0.92 19.13
N CYS A 62 14.84 -0.24 18.25
CA CYS A 62 15.51 1.02 18.56
C CYS A 62 14.92 2.23 17.83
N GLY A 63 14.02 2.04 16.86
CA GLY A 63 13.43 3.14 16.09
C GLY A 63 14.33 3.73 14.99
N ASN A 64 15.56 3.23 14.82
CA ASN A 64 16.46 3.73 13.77
C ASN A 64 15.87 3.51 12.37
N ILE A 65 16.01 4.52 11.51
CA ILE A 65 15.53 4.47 10.12
C ILE A 65 16.70 4.12 9.21
N LYS A 66 16.60 2.99 8.53
CA LYS A 66 17.59 2.57 7.52
C LYS A 66 17.29 3.24 6.19
N HIS A 67 17.97 4.35 5.90
CA HIS A 67 17.72 5.15 4.70
C HIS A 67 18.06 4.42 3.39
N ASP A 68 19.09 3.56 3.42
CA ASP A 68 19.68 2.84 2.29
C ASP A 68 19.10 1.45 2.02
N LEU A 69 18.06 1.03 2.75
CA LEU A 69 17.37 -0.25 2.53
C LEU A 69 16.75 -0.33 1.13
N LYS A 70 17.14 -1.36 0.36
CA LYS A 70 16.65 -1.64 -0.99
C LYS A 70 15.62 -2.77 -0.99
N LEU A 71 14.80 -2.83 -2.03
CA LEU A 71 13.85 -3.94 -2.24
C LEU A 71 14.55 -5.29 -2.49
N SER A 72 15.81 -5.26 -2.94
CA SER A 72 16.66 -6.45 -3.07
C SER A 72 17.05 -7.04 -1.71
N ASP A 73 17.04 -6.22 -0.66
CA ASP A 73 17.45 -6.63 0.68
C ASP A 73 16.29 -7.39 1.31
N ARG A 74 16.30 -8.71 1.14
CA ARG A 74 15.21 -9.61 1.57
C ARG A 74 15.09 -9.74 3.09
N ALA A 75 16.13 -9.34 3.83
CA ALA A 75 16.19 -9.38 5.28
C ALA A 75 16.66 -8.01 5.80
N TYR A 76 15.96 -7.49 6.80
CA TYR A 76 16.34 -6.28 7.51
C TYR A 76 17.44 -6.60 8.54
N HIS A 77 18.53 -5.85 8.53
CA HIS A 77 19.53 -5.84 9.60
C HIS A 77 19.64 -4.42 10.16
N CYS A 78 19.60 -4.32 11.48
CA CYS A 78 19.81 -3.06 12.19
C CYS A 78 21.30 -2.85 12.43
N ASP A 79 21.81 -1.67 12.08
CA ASP A 79 23.22 -1.32 12.21
C ASP A 79 23.54 -0.60 13.54
N VAL A 80 22.54 -0.50 14.43
CA VAL A 80 22.62 0.08 15.78
C VAL A 80 22.65 -1.04 16.81
#